data_AF-A0A315BRB4-F1
#
_entry.id   AF-A0A315BRB4-F1
#
_cell.length_a   1.000
_cell.length_b   1.000
_cell.length_c   1.000
_cell.angle_alpha   90.00
_cell.angle_beta   90.00
_cell.angle_gamma   90.00
#
_symmetry.space_group_name_H-M   'P 1'
#
loop_
_entity.id
_entity.type
_entity.pdbx_description
1 polymer ?
#
loop_
_entity_poly.entity_id
_entity_poly.type
_entity_poly.pdbx_seq_one_letter_code
_entity_poly.pdbx_strand_id
1 'polypeptide(L)'
;MPNFYCQGHTKWINVIHGLDIKAIEDWWNAVKGYKFKGWALAGGAGTRGGLYQLLYTTLMMRDEGAFAPDCEVLHLLGVSGLKWSVVLSAIQQQLSTKNRNLRVTFDSSSPFQHAAKYDSACVPPLLGVDESNWTIAADKSVQDFRYVNGGHPFKYKESPIGKRMSMGHLNVRGTHNSDRHFDEISRHLLVNHNVWVYLDAIQSANEAVISDAKNELAPASLLEILDIVKDAFHEQDWKAFLLRHKKALDKFAKSEYVASISK
;
A
#
# COMPACT_ATOMS: atom_id res chain seq x y z
N MET A 1 2.37 -42.03 9.93
CA MET A 1 1.32 -41.29 9.20
C MET A 1 1.93 -40.80 7.89
N PRO A 2 1.31 -41.03 6.72
CA PRO A 2 1.91 -40.62 5.46
C PRO A 2 1.64 -39.13 5.17
N ASN A 3 2.70 -38.40 4.83
CA ASN A 3 2.75 -36.97 4.48
C ASN A 3 2.05 -36.66 3.13
N PHE A 4 0.75 -36.91 2.99
CA PHE A 4 0.06 -36.77 1.69
C PHE A 4 -0.23 -35.32 1.25
N TYR A 5 -0.05 -34.32 2.13
CA TYR A 5 -0.39 -32.91 1.82
C TYR A 5 0.78 -31.91 1.97
N CYS A 6 1.94 -32.33 2.48
CA CYS A 6 3.09 -31.44 2.66
C CYS A 6 4.09 -31.63 1.50
N GLN A 7 3.87 -30.90 0.41
CA GLN A 7 4.78 -30.90 -0.75
C GLN A 7 6.07 -30.08 -0.53
N GLY A 8 6.22 -29.43 0.64
CA GLY A 8 7.42 -28.66 0.98
C GLY A 8 7.60 -27.35 0.20
N HIS A 9 6.58 -26.92 -0.56
CA HIS A 9 6.65 -25.71 -1.39
C HIS A 9 6.29 -24.41 -0.66
N THR A 10 5.72 -24.50 0.55
CA THR A 10 5.31 -23.32 1.33
C THR A 10 6.52 -22.58 1.88
N LYS A 11 6.65 -21.31 1.51
CA LYS A 11 7.63 -20.39 2.07
C LYS A 11 7.00 -19.64 3.25
N TRP A 12 7.68 -19.66 4.38
CA TRP A 12 7.27 -18.94 5.58
C TRP A 12 7.99 -17.59 5.63
N ILE A 13 7.35 -16.60 6.25
CA ILE A 13 7.98 -15.33 6.62
C ILE A 13 7.71 -15.06 8.08
N ASN A 14 8.66 -14.41 8.75
CA ASN A 14 8.49 -14.01 10.14
C ASN A 14 7.82 -12.63 10.20
N VAL A 15 7.21 -12.28 11.33
CA VAL A 15 6.53 -10.98 11.50
C VAL A 15 7.27 -10.18 12.57
N ILE A 16 7.61 -8.94 12.25
CA ILE A 16 8.10 -7.95 13.19
C ILE A 16 6.95 -7.02 13.58
N HIS A 17 6.76 -6.87 14.88
CA HIS A 17 5.74 -6.00 15.46
C HIS A 17 6.38 -5.09 16.52
N GLY A 18 5.58 -4.16 17.03
CA GLY A 18 5.90 -3.29 18.15
C GLY A 18 4.99 -2.06 18.11
N LEU A 19 4.88 -1.34 19.21
CA LEU A 19 4.12 -0.08 19.27
C LEU A 19 5.05 1.14 19.19
N ASP A 20 6.27 0.99 19.72
CA ASP A 20 7.33 1.98 19.71
C ASP A 20 8.69 1.32 19.42
N ILE A 21 9.75 2.14 19.36
CA ILE A 21 11.10 1.68 19.05
C ILE A 21 11.58 0.60 20.03
N LYS A 22 11.28 0.75 21.32
CA LYS A 22 11.73 -0.20 22.34
C LYS A 22 11.04 -1.55 22.16
N ALA A 23 9.73 -1.54 21.95
CA ALA A 23 8.97 -2.75 21.67
C ALA A 23 9.39 -3.42 20.36
N ILE A 24 9.75 -2.64 19.32
CA ILE A 24 10.26 -3.16 18.05
C ILE A 24 11.62 -3.86 18.27
N GLU A 25 12.53 -3.25 19.01
CA GLU A 25 13.84 -3.84 19.33
C GLU A 25 13.69 -5.13 20.15
N ASP A 26 12.82 -5.12 21.16
CA ASP A 26 12.55 -6.30 22.00
C ASP A 26 11.96 -7.44 21.16
N TRP A 27 11.02 -7.12 20.27
CA TRP A 27 10.44 -8.10 19.34
C TRP A 27 11.50 -8.65 18.39
N TRP A 28 12.29 -7.79 17.75
CA TRP A 28 13.36 -8.19 16.85
C TRP A 28 14.36 -9.10 17.54
N ASN A 29 14.83 -8.75 18.74
CA ASN A 29 15.77 -9.57 19.51
C ASN A 29 15.21 -10.96 19.84
N ALA A 30 13.91 -11.06 20.11
CA ALA A 30 13.26 -12.34 20.38
C ALA A 30 13.16 -13.23 19.13
N VAL A 31 12.99 -12.64 17.93
CA VAL A 31 12.63 -13.41 16.72
C VAL A 31 13.70 -13.45 15.62
N LYS A 32 14.76 -12.65 15.69
CA LYS A 32 15.79 -12.54 14.64
C LYS A 32 16.55 -13.83 14.32
N GLY A 33 16.54 -14.78 15.26
CA GLY A 33 17.10 -16.12 15.05
C GLY A 33 16.27 -17.00 14.10
N TYR A 34 14.97 -16.71 13.94
CA TYR A 34 14.07 -17.47 13.06
C TYR A 34 14.04 -16.84 11.67
N LYS A 35 15.10 -17.10 10.90
CA LYS A 35 15.26 -16.62 9.51
C LYS A 35 14.53 -17.56 8.56
N PHE A 36 13.31 -17.20 8.17
CA PHE A 36 12.58 -17.88 7.09
C PHE A 36 12.90 -17.23 5.72
N LYS A 37 11.97 -17.24 4.78
CA LYS A 37 12.16 -16.67 3.42
C LYS A 37 11.91 -15.17 3.34
N GLY A 38 11.66 -14.52 4.47
CA GLY A 38 11.40 -13.09 4.51
C GLY A 38 10.81 -12.62 5.82
N TRP A 39 10.43 -11.34 5.81
CA TRP A 39 9.90 -10.62 6.95
C TRP A 39 8.62 -9.89 6.57
N ALA A 40 7.67 -9.80 7.48
CA ALA A 40 6.55 -8.88 7.41
C ALA A 40 6.70 -7.82 8.51
N LEU A 41 6.35 -6.57 8.21
CA LEU A 41 6.30 -5.50 9.19
C LEU A 41 4.84 -5.14 9.48
N ALA A 42 4.49 -5.19 10.76
CA ALA A 42 3.14 -5.02 11.27
C ALA A 42 3.08 -3.93 12.35
N GLY A 43 1.91 -3.33 12.53
CA GLY A 43 1.70 -2.34 13.58
C GLY A 43 2.71 -1.18 13.51
N GLY A 44 3.33 -0.85 14.65
CA GLY A 44 4.33 0.21 14.75
C GLY A 44 5.64 -0.08 14.02
N ALA A 45 5.96 -1.36 13.77
CA ALA A 45 7.09 -1.72 12.90
C ALA A 45 6.80 -1.42 11.41
N GLY A 46 5.51 -1.42 11.04
CA GLY A 46 5.02 -1.15 9.68
C GLY A 46 4.52 0.28 9.49
N THR A 47 3.65 0.48 8.50
CA THR A 47 3.15 1.80 8.11
C THR A 47 2.32 2.51 9.18
N ARG A 48 1.66 1.76 10.09
CA ARG A 48 0.92 2.32 11.23
C ARG A 48 1.85 2.95 12.27
N GLY A 49 3.14 2.61 12.27
CA GLY A 49 4.17 3.31 13.03
C GLY A 49 4.64 4.63 12.43
N GLY A 50 4.10 4.99 11.27
CA GLY A 50 4.58 6.13 10.50
C GLY A 50 5.94 5.85 9.85
N LEU A 51 6.43 6.82 9.09
CA LEU A 51 7.63 6.62 8.29
C LEU A 51 8.91 6.54 9.15
N TYR A 52 8.94 7.26 10.28
CA TYR A 52 10.08 7.21 11.20
C TYR A 52 10.31 5.79 11.76
N GLN A 53 9.27 5.14 12.30
CA GLN A 53 9.42 3.80 12.89
C GLN A 53 9.67 2.75 11.82
N LEU A 54 9.05 2.87 10.64
CA LEU A 54 9.32 1.97 9.51
C LEU A 54 10.79 2.03 9.07
N LEU A 55 11.34 3.23 8.88
CA LEU A 55 12.75 3.40 8.51
C LEU A 55 13.68 2.91 9.60
N TYR A 56 13.38 3.20 10.88
CA TYR A 56 14.16 2.69 12.00
C TYR A 56 14.21 1.16 11.98
N THR A 57 13.05 0.52 11.85
CA THR A 57 12.91 -0.94 11.82
C THR A 57 13.71 -1.51 10.65
N THR A 58 13.56 -0.94 9.46
CA THR A 58 14.22 -1.41 8.25
C THR A 58 15.74 -1.27 8.33
N LEU A 59 16.26 -0.15 8.84
CA LEU A 59 17.70 0.10 8.95
C LEU A 59 18.35 -0.74 10.06
N MET A 60 17.67 -0.92 11.20
CA MET A 60 18.09 -1.86 12.24
C MET A 60 18.18 -3.29 11.67
N MET A 61 17.14 -3.75 10.97
CA MET A 61 17.12 -5.07 10.33
C MET A 61 18.22 -5.22 9.28
N ARG A 62 18.51 -4.17 8.51
CA ARG A 62 19.62 -4.14 7.55
C ARG A 62 20.95 -4.39 8.26
N ASP A 63 21.23 -3.63 9.31
CA ASP A 63 22.50 -3.70 10.04
C ASP A 63 22.68 -5.04 10.76
N GLU A 64 21.58 -5.67 11.17
CA GLU A 64 21.57 -7.01 11.79
C GLU A 64 21.44 -8.17 10.79
N GLY A 65 21.59 -7.91 9.49
CA GLY A 65 21.67 -8.95 8.46
C GLY A 65 20.35 -9.68 8.18
N ALA A 66 19.21 -9.00 8.33
CA ALA A 66 17.88 -9.52 8.01
C ALA A 66 17.66 -9.73 6.51
N PHE A 67 18.36 -8.95 5.67
CA PHE A 67 18.21 -8.93 4.21
C PHE A 67 19.36 -9.67 3.49
N ALA A 68 19.87 -10.73 4.10
CA ALA A 68 20.84 -11.62 3.49
C ALA A 68 20.30 -12.22 2.16
N PRO A 69 21.15 -12.75 1.26
CA PRO A 69 20.74 -13.18 -0.09
C PRO A 69 19.60 -14.22 -0.16
N ASP A 70 19.34 -14.94 0.92
CA ASP A 70 18.27 -15.94 1.08
C ASP A 70 16.92 -15.34 1.52
N CYS A 71 16.90 -14.06 1.91
CA CYS A 71 15.70 -13.30 2.19
C CYS A 71 15.05 -12.86 0.86
N GLU A 72 13.84 -13.34 0.59
CA GLU A 72 13.17 -13.12 -0.69
C GLU A 72 12.10 -12.02 -0.62
N VAL A 73 11.53 -11.76 0.55
CA VAL A 73 10.45 -10.79 0.68
C VAL A 73 10.52 -9.95 1.97
N LEU A 74 10.20 -8.67 1.83
CA LEU A 74 9.81 -7.77 2.91
C LEU A 74 8.37 -7.32 2.66
N HIS A 75 7.43 -7.74 3.49
CA HIS A 75 6.01 -7.48 3.30
C HIS A 75 5.49 -6.42 4.28
N LEU A 76 4.77 -5.42 3.79
CA LEU A 76 4.16 -4.37 4.59
C LEU A 76 2.66 -4.58 4.62
N LEU A 77 2.12 -4.83 5.81
CA LEU A 77 0.70 -5.15 5.97
C LEU A 77 -0.17 -3.90 5.85
N GLY A 78 -1.23 -3.99 5.04
CA GLY A 78 -2.33 -3.03 5.02
C GLY A 78 -1.95 -1.64 4.49
N VAL A 79 -1.40 -1.57 3.29
CA VAL A 79 -0.98 -0.31 2.65
C VAL A 79 -1.81 -0.04 1.41
N SER A 80 -2.52 1.10 1.39
CA SER A 80 -3.41 1.46 0.27
C SER A 80 -3.15 2.83 -0.36
N GLY A 81 -2.14 3.57 0.10
CA GLY A 81 -1.88 4.95 -0.33
C GLY A 81 -0.80 5.07 -1.41
N LEU A 82 -0.98 5.97 -2.37
CA LEU A 82 -0.02 6.22 -3.47
C LEU A 82 1.31 6.76 -2.96
N LYS A 83 1.28 7.70 -2.00
CA LYS A 83 2.49 8.21 -1.35
C LYS A 83 3.32 7.09 -0.71
N TRP A 84 2.65 6.12 -0.08
CA TRP A 84 3.33 4.95 0.50
C TRP A 84 3.90 4.03 -0.57
N SER A 85 3.19 3.75 -1.66
CA SER A 85 3.73 2.88 -2.71
C SER A 85 5.03 3.42 -3.30
N VAL A 86 5.15 4.74 -3.44
CA VAL A 86 6.37 5.38 -3.92
C VAL A 86 7.52 5.28 -2.90
N VAL A 87 7.25 5.55 -1.62
CA VAL A 87 8.27 5.41 -0.56
C VAL A 87 8.74 3.95 -0.42
N LEU A 88 7.84 2.98 -0.53
CA LEU A 88 8.20 1.56 -0.50
C LEU A 88 9.03 1.14 -1.73
N SER A 89 8.79 1.73 -2.89
CA SER A 89 9.66 1.56 -4.06
C SER A 89 11.04 2.16 -3.85
N ALA A 90 11.16 3.32 -3.19
CA ALA A 90 12.47 3.87 -2.82
C ALA A 90 13.22 2.94 -1.85
N ILE A 91 12.54 2.40 -0.84
CA ILE A 91 13.11 1.39 0.07
C ILE A 91 13.55 0.13 -0.70
N GLN A 92 12.72 -0.38 -1.62
CA GLN A 92 13.09 -1.50 -2.50
C GLN A 92 14.39 -1.20 -3.25
N GLN A 93 14.52 -0.02 -3.86
CA GLN A 93 15.73 0.35 -4.61
C GLN A 93 16.98 0.29 -3.73
N GLN A 94 16.90 0.82 -2.49
CA GLN A 94 18.02 0.77 -1.56
C GLN A 94 18.37 -0.66 -1.14
N LEU A 95 17.38 -1.46 -0.77
CA LEU A 95 17.61 -2.85 -0.37
C LEU A 95 18.13 -3.73 -1.52
N SER A 96 17.74 -3.42 -2.76
CA SER A 96 18.21 -4.14 -3.95
C SER A 96 19.71 -4.03 -4.17
N THR A 97 20.36 -2.99 -3.63
CA THR A 97 21.83 -2.85 -3.69
C THR A 97 22.56 -3.91 -2.87
N LYS A 98 21.88 -4.48 -1.86
CA LYS A 98 22.41 -5.54 -0.99
C LYS A 98 21.90 -6.92 -1.39
N ASN A 99 20.63 -7.02 -1.79
CA ASN A 99 20.02 -8.26 -2.20
C ASN A 99 19.06 -8.03 -3.38
N ARG A 100 19.48 -8.46 -4.58
CA ARG A 100 18.71 -8.33 -5.82
C ARG A 100 17.49 -9.24 -5.90
N ASN A 101 17.41 -10.28 -5.05
CA ASN A 101 16.28 -11.21 -5.00
C ASN A 101 15.17 -10.74 -4.07
N LEU A 102 15.45 -9.78 -3.18
CA LEU A 102 14.48 -9.28 -2.23
C LEU A 102 13.38 -8.47 -2.94
N ARG A 103 12.12 -8.78 -2.65
CA ARG A 103 10.97 -7.98 -3.06
C ARG A 103 10.27 -7.34 -1.85
N VAL A 104 10.14 -6.03 -1.87
CA VAL A 104 9.23 -5.27 -1.01
C VAL A 104 7.83 -5.40 -1.60
N THR A 105 6.89 -5.85 -0.79
CA THR A 105 5.49 -6.07 -1.18
C THR A 105 4.55 -5.44 -0.16
N PHE A 106 3.32 -5.17 -0.57
CA PHE A 106 2.26 -4.75 0.32
C PHE A 106 0.90 -5.20 -0.23
N ASP A 107 -0.11 -5.19 0.61
CA ASP A 107 -1.48 -5.57 0.26
C ASP A 107 -2.48 -4.46 0.58
N SER A 108 -3.61 -4.45 -0.14
CA SER A 108 -4.70 -3.50 0.06
C SER A 108 -6.04 -4.19 -0.13
N SER A 109 -6.90 -4.10 0.89
CA SER A 109 -8.30 -4.52 0.80
C SER A 109 -9.21 -3.42 0.27
N SER A 110 -8.73 -2.18 0.16
CA SER A 110 -9.51 -1.00 -0.23
C SER A 110 -10.29 -1.15 -1.55
N PRO A 111 -9.71 -1.65 -2.67
CA PRO A 111 -10.49 -1.81 -3.92
C PRO A 111 -11.68 -2.75 -3.74
N PHE A 112 -11.54 -3.79 -2.92
CA PHE A 112 -12.62 -4.72 -2.57
C PHE A 112 -13.65 -4.06 -1.66
N GLN A 113 -13.21 -3.32 -0.62
CA GLN A 113 -14.13 -2.65 0.28
C GLN A 113 -14.97 -1.58 -0.44
N HIS A 114 -14.36 -0.77 -1.32
CA HIS A 114 -15.06 0.23 -2.13
C HIS A 114 -16.19 -0.40 -2.93
N ALA A 115 -15.95 -1.51 -3.62
CA ALA A 115 -16.97 -2.18 -4.40
C ALA A 115 -17.97 -2.96 -3.52
N ALA A 116 -17.49 -3.83 -2.64
CA ALA A 116 -18.34 -4.82 -1.97
C ALA A 116 -19.12 -4.25 -0.78
N LYS A 117 -18.55 -3.29 -0.05
CA LYS A 117 -19.16 -2.69 1.14
C LYS A 117 -19.87 -1.38 0.82
N TYR A 118 -19.31 -0.58 -0.09
CA TYR A 118 -19.79 0.78 -0.35
C TYR A 118 -20.49 0.94 -1.71
N ASP A 119 -20.51 -0.10 -2.55
CA ASP A 119 -21.05 -0.06 -3.93
C ASP A 119 -20.43 1.09 -4.76
N SER A 120 -19.14 1.36 -4.54
CA SER A 120 -18.40 2.48 -5.14
C SER A 120 -17.39 2.03 -6.19
N ALA A 121 -17.25 2.85 -7.23
CA ALA A 121 -16.22 2.75 -8.25
C ALA A 121 -15.06 3.69 -7.91
N CYS A 122 -13.83 3.21 -8.02
CA CYS A 122 -12.63 4.00 -7.83
C CYS A 122 -12.38 4.90 -9.03
N VAL A 123 -11.90 6.11 -8.78
CA VAL A 123 -11.59 7.10 -9.81
C VAL A 123 -10.07 7.27 -9.89
N PRO A 124 -9.47 7.21 -11.09
CA PRO A 124 -8.05 7.47 -11.25
C PRO A 124 -7.65 8.86 -10.71
N PRO A 125 -6.52 8.97 -10.01
CA PRO A 125 -6.03 10.24 -9.50
C PRO A 125 -5.54 11.15 -10.64
N LEU A 126 -5.64 12.46 -10.44
CA LEU A 126 -5.01 13.46 -11.30
C LEU A 126 -3.68 13.91 -10.68
N LEU A 127 -2.65 13.07 -10.82
CA LEU A 127 -1.34 13.32 -10.21
C LEU A 127 -0.74 14.66 -10.64
N GLY A 128 -0.01 15.28 -9.73
CA GLY A 128 0.66 16.57 -9.93
C GLY A 128 1.31 17.05 -8.63
N VAL A 129 1.67 18.33 -8.60
CA VAL A 129 2.34 18.96 -7.44
C VAL A 129 1.44 19.10 -6.20
N ASP A 130 0.12 19.04 -6.36
CA ASP A 130 -0.83 19.10 -5.25
C ASP A 130 -0.91 17.74 -4.54
N GLU A 131 -0.51 17.70 -3.26
CA GLU A 131 -0.57 16.50 -2.44
C GLU A 131 -1.98 15.90 -2.30
N SER A 132 -3.03 16.72 -2.38
CA SER A 132 -4.41 16.24 -2.22
C SER A 132 -4.83 15.30 -3.36
N ASN A 133 -4.21 15.46 -4.54
CA ASN A 133 -4.46 14.61 -5.70
C ASN A 133 -3.81 13.22 -5.60
N TRP A 134 -2.94 12.99 -4.62
CA TRP A 134 -2.25 11.71 -4.42
C TRP A 134 -3.08 10.69 -3.64
N THR A 135 -4.37 10.64 -3.97
CA THR A 135 -5.37 9.77 -3.34
C THR A 135 -6.22 9.11 -4.42
N ILE A 136 -6.52 7.82 -4.26
CA ILE A 136 -7.49 7.14 -5.12
C ILE A 136 -8.88 7.40 -4.53
N ALA A 137 -9.65 8.25 -5.20
CA ALA A 137 -11.02 8.55 -4.78
C ALA A 137 -11.97 7.40 -5.14
N ALA A 138 -13.15 7.37 -4.51
CA ALA A 138 -14.21 6.44 -4.85
C ALA A 138 -15.56 7.14 -4.84
N ASP A 139 -16.31 6.97 -5.91
CA ASP A 139 -17.64 7.54 -6.10
C ASP A 139 -18.68 6.43 -5.98
N LYS A 140 -19.78 6.71 -5.26
CA LYS A 140 -20.88 5.76 -5.13
C LYS A 140 -21.52 5.53 -6.51
N SER A 141 -21.61 4.26 -6.93
CA SER A 141 -22.23 3.92 -8.19
C SER A 141 -23.74 4.08 -8.09
N VAL A 142 -24.36 4.59 -9.16
CA VAL A 142 -25.80 4.83 -9.20
C VAL A 142 -26.55 3.50 -9.19
N GLN A 143 -27.45 3.36 -8.21
CA GLN A 143 -28.41 2.26 -8.10
C GLN A 143 -29.80 2.79 -8.43
N ASP A 144 -30.38 2.32 -9.54
CA ASP A 144 -31.69 2.78 -10.00
C ASP A 144 -32.36 1.75 -10.92
N PHE A 145 -33.67 1.53 -10.71
CA PHE A 145 -34.47 0.59 -11.50
C PHE A 145 -34.50 0.98 -12.99
N ARG A 146 -34.34 2.26 -13.32
CA ARG A 146 -34.29 2.78 -14.69
C ARG A 146 -33.09 2.26 -15.48
N TYR A 147 -32.05 1.79 -14.81
CA TYR A 147 -30.89 1.18 -15.45
C TYR A 147 -31.02 -0.33 -15.59
N VAL A 148 -32.06 -0.97 -15.03
CA VAL A 148 -32.24 -2.42 -15.13
C VAL A 148 -32.41 -2.84 -16.58
N ASN A 149 -31.57 -3.77 -17.03
CA ASN A 149 -31.45 -4.22 -18.42
C ASN A 149 -31.12 -3.07 -19.42
N GLY A 150 -30.61 -1.94 -18.93
CA GLY A 150 -30.31 -0.76 -19.74
C GLY A 150 -28.90 -0.78 -20.34
N GLY A 151 -28.76 -0.25 -21.56
CA GLY A 151 -27.48 -0.14 -22.28
C GLY A 151 -26.65 1.11 -21.97
N HIS A 152 -27.03 1.92 -20.97
CA HIS A 152 -26.32 3.15 -20.63
C HIS A 152 -24.86 2.83 -20.27
N PRO A 153 -23.87 3.55 -20.81
CA PRO A 153 -22.47 3.25 -20.52
C PRO A 153 -22.15 3.51 -19.05
N PHE A 154 -21.25 2.69 -18.48
CA PHE A 154 -20.67 2.97 -17.18
C PHE A 154 -19.86 4.27 -17.22
N LYS A 155 -19.91 5.05 -16.12
CA LYS A 155 -19.31 6.39 -16.02
C LYS A 155 -17.78 6.36 -16.14
N TYR A 156 -17.13 5.38 -15.51
CA TYR A 156 -15.67 5.30 -15.38
C TYR A 156 -15.09 4.34 -16.43
N LYS A 157 -14.53 4.92 -17.50
CA LYS A 157 -14.09 4.20 -18.71
C LYS A 157 -12.58 4.01 -18.79
N GLU A 158 -11.85 4.25 -17.71
CA GLU A 158 -10.39 4.24 -17.70
C GLU A 158 -9.88 2.80 -17.73
N SER A 159 -10.48 1.92 -16.91
CA SER A 159 -10.15 0.50 -16.92
C SER A 159 -10.66 -0.25 -18.17
N PRO A 160 -9.99 -1.32 -18.62
CA PRO A 160 -10.46 -2.18 -19.70
C PRO A 160 -11.86 -2.74 -19.51
N ILE A 161 -12.22 -3.12 -18.27
CA ILE A 161 -13.56 -3.64 -17.96
C ILE A 161 -14.60 -2.52 -17.97
N GLY A 162 -14.29 -1.37 -17.38
CA GLY A 162 -15.16 -0.19 -17.35
C GLY A 162 -15.57 0.30 -18.74
N LYS A 163 -14.66 0.22 -19.73
CA LYS A 163 -14.95 0.53 -21.15
C LYS A 163 -16.06 -0.34 -21.75
N ARG A 164 -16.24 -1.56 -21.23
CA ARG A 164 -17.21 -2.56 -21.72
C ARG A 164 -18.44 -2.67 -20.83
N MET A 165 -18.42 -2.03 -19.66
CA MET A 165 -19.52 -2.07 -18.71
C MET A 165 -20.64 -1.11 -19.10
N SER A 166 -21.88 -1.55 -18.91
CA SER A 166 -23.07 -0.72 -18.89
C SER A 166 -23.62 -0.62 -17.48
N MET A 167 -24.47 0.37 -17.22
CA MET A 167 -25.22 0.49 -15.97
C MET A 167 -26.18 -0.68 -15.77
N GLY A 168 -26.61 -1.37 -16.83
CA GLY A 168 -27.43 -2.59 -16.73
C GLY A 168 -26.65 -3.83 -16.27
N HIS A 169 -25.32 -3.88 -16.45
CA HIS A 169 -24.49 -4.93 -15.82
C HIS A 169 -24.35 -4.74 -14.30
N LEU A 170 -24.56 -3.51 -13.82
CA LEU A 170 -24.53 -3.19 -12.40
C LEU A 170 -25.93 -3.25 -11.78
N ASN A 171 -26.92 -2.64 -12.42
CA ASN A 171 -28.31 -2.64 -12.01
C ASN A 171 -29.02 -3.82 -12.67
N VAL A 172 -28.99 -5.00 -12.04
CA VAL A 172 -29.50 -6.24 -12.65
C VAL A 172 -30.88 -6.67 -12.12
N ARG A 173 -31.32 -6.06 -11.01
CA ARG A 173 -32.57 -6.43 -10.33
C ARG A 173 -33.23 -5.23 -9.67
N GLY A 174 -34.43 -5.45 -9.14
CA GLY A 174 -35.17 -4.47 -8.37
C GLY A 174 -36.21 -3.73 -9.19
N THR A 175 -37.13 -3.07 -8.50
CA THR A 175 -38.17 -2.22 -9.09
C THR A 175 -38.04 -0.79 -8.55
N HIS A 176 -38.99 0.08 -8.87
CA HIS A 176 -39.03 1.45 -8.37
C HIS A 176 -39.12 1.54 -6.82
N ASN A 177 -39.51 0.46 -6.14
CA ASN A 177 -39.57 0.38 -4.68
C ASN A 177 -38.37 -0.34 -4.04
N SER A 178 -37.33 -0.63 -4.82
CA SER A 178 -36.13 -1.33 -4.32
C SER A 178 -34.99 -0.34 -4.11
N ASP A 179 -34.28 -0.47 -2.98
CA ASP A 179 -33.10 0.35 -2.68
C ASP A 179 -31.77 -0.28 -3.14
N ARG A 180 -31.81 -1.56 -3.53
CA ARG A 180 -30.63 -2.32 -3.97
C ARG A 180 -30.88 -2.99 -5.30
N HIS A 181 -30.06 -2.62 -6.27
CA HIS A 181 -30.15 -3.14 -7.64
C HIS A 181 -28.93 -3.98 -8.03
N PHE A 182 -27.86 -3.94 -7.23
CA PHE A 182 -26.63 -4.70 -7.46
C PHE A 182 -26.71 -6.09 -6.84
N ASP A 183 -26.25 -7.09 -7.59
CA ASP A 183 -26.00 -8.43 -7.08
C ASP A 183 -24.51 -8.67 -6.80
N GLU A 184 -24.13 -9.93 -6.59
CA GLU A 184 -22.73 -10.29 -6.36
C GLU A 184 -21.86 -10.11 -7.60
N ILE A 185 -22.35 -10.46 -8.79
CA ILE A 185 -21.60 -10.34 -10.05
C ILE A 185 -21.35 -8.84 -10.36
N SER A 186 -22.36 -7.99 -10.18
CA SER A 186 -22.24 -6.54 -10.32
C SER A 186 -21.15 -5.97 -9.42
N ARG A 187 -21.06 -6.42 -8.17
CA ARG A 187 -19.97 -6.00 -7.26
C ARG A 187 -18.61 -6.54 -7.70
N HIS A 188 -18.54 -7.76 -8.20
CA HIS A 188 -17.28 -8.29 -8.76
C HIS A 188 -16.80 -7.51 -9.99
N LEU A 189 -17.72 -7.01 -10.84
CA LEU A 189 -17.35 -6.11 -11.94
C LEU A 189 -16.72 -4.81 -11.40
N LEU A 190 -17.30 -4.22 -10.35
CA LEU A 190 -16.71 -3.07 -9.68
C LEU A 190 -15.36 -3.39 -9.01
N VAL A 191 -15.22 -4.55 -8.36
CA VAL A 191 -13.93 -4.99 -7.80
C VAL A 191 -12.86 -5.03 -8.87
N ASN A 192 -13.14 -5.62 -10.03
CA ASN A 192 -12.17 -5.71 -11.13
C ASN A 192 -11.80 -4.33 -11.69
N HIS A 193 -12.79 -3.42 -11.82
CA HIS A 193 -12.53 -2.03 -12.17
C HIS A 193 -11.61 -1.36 -11.14
N ASN A 194 -11.95 -1.46 -9.84
CA ASN A 194 -11.22 -0.81 -8.76
C ASN A 194 -9.79 -1.37 -8.63
N VAL A 195 -9.60 -2.68 -8.74
CA VAL A 195 -8.26 -3.30 -8.72
C VAL A 195 -7.41 -2.74 -9.86
N TRP A 196 -7.96 -2.63 -11.06
CA TRP A 196 -7.24 -2.04 -12.18
C TRP A 196 -6.86 -0.58 -11.90
N VAL A 197 -7.78 0.24 -11.39
CA VAL A 197 -7.52 1.65 -11.05
C VAL A 197 -6.41 1.77 -10.01
N TYR A 198 -6.40 0.91 -8.99
CA TYR A 198 -5.33 0.89 -8.00
C TYR A 198 -3.97 0.56 -8.61
N LEU A 199 -3.89 -0.48 -9.44
CA LEU A 199 -2.63 -0.89 -10.08
C LEU A 199 -2.09 0.21 -11.01
N ASP A 200 -2.95 0.79 -11.85
CA ASP A 200 -2.61 1.87 -12.78
C ASP A 200 -2.18 3.14 -12.05
N ALA A 201 -2.88 3.52 -10.98
CA ALA A 201 -2.54 4.67 -10.16
C ALA A 201 -1.21 4.48 -9.41
N ILE A 202 -0.94 3.29 -8.88
CA ILE A 202 0.33 2.96 -8.22
C ILE A 202 1.48 3.03 -9.22
N GLN A 203 1.29 2.50 -10.43
CA GLN A 203 2.30 2.59 -11.48
C GLN A 203 2.57 4.05 -11.85
N SER A 204 1.52 4.82 -12.15
CA SER A 204 1.60 6.24 -12.52
C SER A 204 2.29 7.07 -11.43
N ALA A 205 1.99 6.81 -10.16
CA ALA A 205 2.62 7.49 -9.02
C ALA A 205 4.13 7.22 -8.94
N ASN A 206 4.56 5.98 -9.21
CA ASN A 206 5.97 5.64 -9.25
C ASN A 206 6.68 6.29 -10.45
N GLU A 207 6.05 6.29 -11.62
CA GLU A 207 6.58 6.92 -12.83
C GLU A 207 6.73 8.44 -12.67
N ALA A 208 5.75 9.09 -12.04
CA ALA A 208 5.74 10.52 -11.79
C ALA A 208 7.01 11.00 -11.05
N VAL A 209 7.45 10.27 -10.02
CA VAL A 209 8.61 10.69 -9.20
C VAL A 209 9.97 10.36 -9.80
N ILE A 210 10.05 9.46 -10.79
CA ILE A 210 11.32 9.08 -11.44
C ILE A 210 11.52 9.77 -12.79
N SER A 211 10.48 10.37 -13.35
CA SER A 211 10.56 11.08 -14.64
C SER A 211 11.41 12.35 -14.55
N ASP A 212 11.90 12.83 -15.70
CA ASP A 212 12.61 14.11 -15.79
C ASP A 212 11.72 15.30 -15.41
N ALA A 213 10.40 15.16 -15.56
CA ALA A 213 9.40 16.16 -15.19
C ALA A 213 8.86 15.98 -13.75
N LYS A 214 9.56 15.24 -12.87
CA LYS A 214 9.09 14.96 -11.50
C LYS A 214 8.69 16.19 -10.69
N ASN A 215 9.31 17.34 -10.91
CA ASN A 215 8.98 18.59 -10.21
C ASN A 215 7.63 19.19 -10.65
N GLU A 216 7.09 18.75 -11.78
CA GLU A 216 5.77 19.14 -12.31
C GLU A 216 4.71 18.06 -12.01
N LEU A 217 5.15 16.81 -11.86
CA LEU A 217 4.27 15.64 -11.68
C LEU A 217 4.12 15.17 -10.23
N ALA A 218 4.97 15.65 -9.31
CA ALA A 218 4.95 15.23 -7.92
C ALA A 218 5.12 16.38 -6.92
N PRO A 219 4.57 16.26 -5.70
CA PRO A 219 4.73 17.26 -4.66
C PRO A 219 6.18 17.33 -4.20
N ALA A 220 6.70 18.54 -4.03
CA ALA A 220 8.08 18.76 -3.56
C ALA A 220 8.34 18.08 -2.20
N SER A 221 7.33 18.05 -1.32
CA SER A 221 7.39 17.35 -0.04
C SER A 221 7.56 15.84 -0.18
N LEU A 222 6.96 15.22 -1.20
CA LEU A 222 7.14 13.79 -1.46
C LEU A 222 8.56 13.53 -1.97
N LEU A 223 9.06 14.38 -2.88
CA LEU A 223 10.43 14.27 -3.39
C LEU A 223 11.48 14.43 -2.26
N GLU A 224 11.29 15.40 -1.37
CA GLU A 224 12.12 15.58 -0.16
C GLU A 224 12.16 14.30 0.68
N ILE A 225 11.01 13.65 0.88
CA ILE A 225 10.93 12.39 1.62
C ILE A 225 11.72 11.27 0.92
N LEU A 226 11.69 11.19 -0.40
CA LEU A 226 12.45 10.17 -1.14
C LEU A 226 13.95 10.39 -1.02
N ASP A 227 14.41 11.64 -1.02
CA ASP A 227 15.81 11.98 -0.77
C ASP A 227 16.21 11.59 0.66
N ILE A 228 15.40 11.93 1.68
CA ILE A 228 15.64 11.52 3.08
C ILE A 228 15.70 9.99 3.22
N VAL A 229 14.79 9.26 2.56
CA VAL A 229 14.79 7.79 2.56
C VAL A 229 16.09 7.28 1.96
N LYS A 230 16.50 7.76 0.79
CA LYS A 230 17.73 7.35 0.14
C LYS A 230 18.96 7.63 1.01
N ASP A 231 19.06 8.82 1.58
CA ASP A 231 20.20 9.25 2.37
C ASP A 231 20.32 8.45 3.67
N ALA A 232 19.20 8.15 4.34
CA ALA A 232 19.19 7.32 5.55
C ALA A 232 19.83 5.93 5.34
N PHE A 233 19.76 5.37 4.13
CA PHE A 233 20.42 4.09 3.81
C PHE A 233 21.94 4.18 3.64
N HIS A 234 22.50 5.38 3.51
CA HIS A 234 23.93 5.63 3.32
C HIS A 234 24.60 6.24 4.55
N GLU A 235 23.81 6.75 5.49
CA GLU A 235 24.29 7.31 6.75
C GLU A 235 24.82 6.23 7.71
N GLN A 236 26.00 6.51 8.30
CA GLN A 236 26.57 5.65 9.35
C GLN A 236 25.76 5.75 10.64
N ASP A 237 25.50 6.97 11.11
CA ASP A 237 24.60 7.23 12.24
C ASP A 237 23.20 7.58 11.73
N TRP A 238 22.57 6.59 11.11
CA TRP A 238 21.22 6.72 10.60
C TRP A 238 20.20 7.00 11.71
N LYS A 239 20.48 6.62 12.97
CA LYS A 239 19.59 6.92 14.12
C LYS A 239 19.54 8.41 14.38
N ALA A 240 20.69 9.07 14.48
CA ALA A 240 20.76 10.52 14.61
C ALA A 240 20.18 11.21 13.36
N PHE A 241 20.45 10.68 12.16
CA PHE A 241 19.87 11.20 10.92
C PHE A 241 18.34 11.18 10.95
N LEU A 242 17.71 10.03 11.24
CA LEU A 242 16.25 9.93 11.33
C LEU A 242 15.69 10.88 12.39
N LEU A 243 16.37 11.05 13.53
CA LEU A 243 15.94 11.97 14.57
C LEU A 243 15.96 13.43 14.09
N ARG A 244 17.01 13.85 13.37
CA ARG A 244 17.10 15.20 12.76
C ARG A 244 15.96 15.44 11.76
N HIS A 245 15.60 14.42 10.98
CA HIS A 245 14.54 14.51 9.97
C HIS A 245 13.15 14.12 10.48
N LYS A 246 12.99 13.85 11.78
CA LYS A 246 11.74 13.31 12.36
C LYS A 246 10.52 14.16 12.03
N LYS A 247 10.66 15.50 12.03
CA LYS A 247 9.55 16.41 11.70
C LYS A 247 9.02 16.21 10.28
N ALA A 248 9.91 16.02 9.29
CA ALA A 248 9.51 15.75 7.91
C ALA A 248 8.87 14.36 7.78
N LEU A 249 9.48 13.35 8.41
CA LEU A 249 8.97 11.98 8.42
C LEU A 249 7.57 11.88 9.07
N ASP A 250 7.35 12.57 10.20
CA ASP A 250 6.05 12.63 10.88
C ASP A 250 5.01 13.41 10.07
N LYS A 251 5.42 14.44 9.31
CA LYS A 251 4.53 15.18 8.40
C LYS A 251 4.04 14.28 7.27
N PHE A 252 4.89 13.39 6.75
CA PHE A 252 4.50 12.40 5.75
C PHE A 252 3.54 11.35 6.35
N ALA A 253 3.96 10.72 7.45
CA ALA A 253 3.15 9.76 8.18
C ALA A 253 3.62 9.66 9.63
N LYS A 254 2.78 10.12 10.56
CA LYS A 254 2.99 10.01 12.00
C LYS A 254 2.57 8.63 12.50
N SER A 255 3.24 8.13 13.54
CA SER A 255 2.81 6.92 14.24
C SER A 255 1.40 7.07 14.81
N GLU A 256 0.58 6.04 14.65
CA GLU A 256 -0.74 5.92 15.29
C GLU A 256 -0.62 5.54 16.79
N TYR A 257 0.55 5.07 17.22
CA TYR A 257 0.81 4.55 18.57
C TYR A 257 1.53 5.55 19.47
N VAL A 258 1.55 6.83 19.11
CA VAL A 258 2.09 7.88 19.98
C VAL A 258 1.32 7.81 21.29
N ALA A 259 2.04 7.63 22.40
CA ALA A 259 1.46 7.64 23.73
C ALA A 259 0.53 8.86 23.81
N SER A 260 -0.77 8.62 23.96
CA SER A 260 -1.67 9.63 24.46
C SER A 260 -1.05 10.09 25.76
N ILE A 261 -0.51 11.30 25.79
CA ILE A 261 -0.20 11.97 27.03
C ILE A 261 -1.56 12.08 27.69
N SER A 262 -1.81 11.20 28.65
CA SER A 262 -2.96 11.27 29.54
C SER A 262 -3.02 12.70 30.05
N LYS A 263 -4.11 13.38 29.71
CA LYS A 263 -4.48 14.65 30.32
C LYS A 263 -4.60 14.47 31.83
#